data_AF-V5F1C7-F1
#
_entry.id   AF-V5F1C7-F1
#
_cell.length_a   1.000
_cell.length_b   1.000
_cell.length_c   1.000
_cell.angle_alpha   90.00
_cell.angle_beta   90.00
_cell.angle_gamma   90.00
#
_symmetry.space_group_name_H-M   'P 1'
#
loop_
_entity.id
_entity.type
_entity.pdbx_description
1 polymer ?
#
loop_
_entity_poly.entity_id
_entity_poly.type
_entity_poly.pdbx_seq_one_letter_code
_entity_poly.pdbx_strand_id
1 'polypeptide(L)'
;MAPMNFIFKSKSRTPQELVRHLRDTILRLDTSTPLGGSNSNNSLHSNYAGSNGAASSSSGGSSSNLTSSSSTGGTSAESRRKAVDEVSKTLCQIKAILFGDGEVDPQPELVAQLAQEVYAHDVLQLLVAHISKFEFEAKKDVSQIFNVLLRRQIGSRSPTVEYLSTRPEVIFLTLRGYENPDVALNTGMILREMLRHEPLAKILLYSPQFYTFPEYIETTTFGISCDAFSNFKETLTRHKPTVATYLDTNYDRFFATYTTLLQSPNYVTKRQSLKLLGEILLDRTNFSVMTRYISSEDNLKMMMNLLRDKSKNIQFEAFHVFKVFVANPKKPPQIEGILRRNRERLVRFLGEFHNDKDDEQFVDEKQYVLQIIEATGKTAGPAAEKGSSGASAIGAK
;
A
#
# COMPACT_ATOMS: atom_id res chain seq x y z
N MET A 1 10.33 43.67 51.41
CA MET A 1 10.31 43.67 49.93
C MET A 1 10.43 42.24 49.45
N ALA A 2 9.32 41.62 49.03
CA ALA A 2 9.34 40.30 48.42
C ALA A 2 9.61 40.44 46.91
N PRO A 3 10.44 39.59 46.28
CA PRO A 3 10.69 39.69 44.86
C PRO A 3 9.46 39.22 44.08
N MET A 4 8.92 40.11 43.25
CA MET A 4 7.91 39.78 42.24
C MET A 4 8.55 38.90 41.16
N ASN A 5 8.23 37.61 41.16
CA ASN A 5 8.48 36.74 40.02
C ASN A 5 7.55 37.15 38.87
N PHE A 6 8.06 37.98 37.98
CA PHE A 6 7.45 38.21 36.67
C PHE A 6 7.59 36.95 35.82
N ILE A 7 6.59 36.08 35.88
CA ILE A 7 6.39 35.03 34.88
C ILE A 7 5.99 35.74 33.58
N PHE A 8 6.97 35.96 32.70
CA PHE A 8 6.70 36.29 31.31
C PHE A 8 5.98 35.09 30.67
N LYS A 9 4.64 35.10 30.66
CA LYS A 9 3.88 34.30 29.69
C LYS A 9 4.25 34.84 28.32
N SER A 10 5.11 34.14 27.58
CA SER A 10 5.36 34.45 26.17
C SER A 10 4.01 34.54 25.46
N LYS A 11 3.74 35.68 24.81
CA LYS A 11 2.50 35.91 24.07
C LYS A 11 2.27 34.73 23.11
N SER A 12 1.15 34.03 23.24
CA SER A 12 0.84 32.92 22.34
C SER A 12 0.74 33.44 20.92
N ARG A 13 1.48 32.82 19.99
CA ARG A 13 1.42 33.17 18.58
C ARG A 13 0.04 32.87 18.05
N THR A 14 -0.47 33.74 17.17
CA THR A 14 -1.74 33.49 16.47
C THR A 14 -1.59 32.30 15.50
N PRO A 15 -2.69 31.62 15.12
CA PRO A 15 -2.64 30.55 14.13
C PRO A 15 -1.90 30.94 12.84
N GLN A 16 -2.14 32.17 12.35
CA GLN A 16 -1.49 32.70 11.17
C GLN A 16 0.03 32.87 11.35
N GLU A 17 0.47 33.41 12.49
CA GLU A 17 1.90 33.54 12.80
C GLU A 17 2.59 32.17 12.90
N LEU A 18 1.93 31.18 13.50
CA LEU A 18 2.45 29.81 13.62
C LEU A 18 2.67 29.17 12.26
N VAL A 19 1.67 29.22 11.38
CA VAL A 19 1.74 28.60 10.05
C VAL A 19 2.81 29.27 9.20
N ARG A 20 2.87 30.61 9.17
CA ARG A 20 3.90 31.34 8.42
C ARG A 20 5.29 31.04 8.95
N HIS A 21 5.46 31.05 10.27
CA HIS A 21 6.74 30.72 10.88
C HIS A 21 7.18 29.29 10.59
N LEU A 22 6.26 28.32 10.64
CA LEU A 22 6.54 26.93 10.29
C LEU A 22 6.99 26.82 8.83
N ARG A 23 6.23 27.41 7.90
CA ARG A 23 6.55 27.43 6.47
C ARG A 23 7.95 27.99 6.23
N ASP A 24 8.22 29.19 6.74
CA ASP A 24 9.49 29.89 6.51
C ASP A 24 10.67 29.13 7.14
N THR A 25 10.46 28.47 8.28
CA THR A 25 11.48 27.64 8.93
C THR A 25 11.77 26.37 8.14
N ILE A 26 10.75 25.70 7.59
CA ILE A 26 10.94 24.54 6.72
C ILE A 26 11.73 24.93 5.46
N LEU A 27 11.37 26.04 4.81
CA LEU A 27 12.08 26.50 3.61
C LEU A 27 13.55 26.85 3.88
N ARG A 28 13.88 27.35 5.09
CA ARG A 28 15.27 27.58 5.50
C ARG A 28 16.07 26.28 5.59
N LEU A 29 15.45 25.13 5.87
CA LEU A 29 16.15 23.84 5.94
C LEU A 29 16.79 23.46 4.58
N ASP A 30 16.18 23.85 3.47
CA ASP A 30 16.70 23.56 2.12
C ASP A 30 17.89 24.43 1.74
N THR A 31 17.83 25.72 2.08
CA THR A 31 18.88 26.71 1.79
C THR A 31 20.21 26.44 2.51
N SER A 32 20.20 25.57 3.53
CA SER A 32 21.40 25.20 4.29
C SER A 32 22.23 24.06 3.66
N THR A 33 21.86 23.58 2.47
CA THR A 33 22.60 22.56 1.72
C THR A 33 23.57 23.27 0.75
N PRO A 34 24.90 23.15 0.88
CA PRO A 34 25.80 23.73 -0.09
C PRO A 34 25.65 22.99 -1.42
N LEU A 35 25.41 23.74 -2.50
CA LEU A 35 25.47 23.29 -3.88
C LEU A 35 26.90 22.78 -4.19
N GLY A 36 27.11 21.49 -4.00
CA GLY A 36 28.23 20.75 -4.60
C GLY A 36 27.78 20.25 -5.98
N GLY A 37 28.27 20.88 -7.04
CA GLY A 37 27.90 20.55 -8.41
C GLY A 37 28.18 19.10 -8.79
N SER A 38 27.20 18.45 -9.41
CA SER A 38 27.41 17.23 -10.19
C SER A 38 27.11 17.56 -11.64
N ASN A 39 28.17 17.90 -12.37
CA ASN A 39 28.17 17.89 -13.83
C ASN A 39 29.20 16.84 -14.23
N SER A 40 28.77 15.75 -14.87
CA SER A 40 29.43 15.12 -16.03
C SER A 40 28.68 13.84 -16.44
N ASN A 41 28.01 13.94 -17.59
CA ASN A 41 27.82 12.80 -18.48
C ASN A 41 29.20 12.27 -18.92
N ASN A 42 29.42 10.96 -18.85
CA ASN A 42 29.90 10.24 -20.03
C ASN A 42 29.71 8.72 -19.91
N SER A 43 29.19 8.16 -21.00
CA SER A 43 29.15 6.76 -21.36
C SER A 43 30.55 6.17 -21.58
N LEU A 44 30.74 4.87 -21.31
CA LEU A 44 31.12 3.84 -22.31
C LEU A 44 31.70 2.55 -21.67
N HIS A 45 31.14 1.43 -22.14
CA HIS A 45 31.76 0.15 -22.51
C HIS A 45 32.57 -0.72 -21.52
N SER A 46 32.12 -1.98 -21.51
CA SER A 46 32.82 -3.23 -21.20
C SER A 46 34.21 -3.36 -21.85
N ASN A 47 35.19 -3.91 -21.11
CA ASN A 47 35.97 -5.07 -21.59
C ASN A 47 36.86 -5.72 -20.52
N TYR A 48 37.08 -7.02 -20.76
CA TYR A 48 37.84 -8.05 -20.05
C TYR A 48 39.37 -7.95 -20.22
N ALA A 49 40.09 -8.75 -19.40
CA ALA A 49 41.54 -9.10 -19.37
C ALA A 49 42.45 -8.11 -18.62
N GLY A 50 43.46 -8.49 -17.83
CA GLY A 50 44.10 -9.77 -17.48
C GLY A 50 45.48 -9.48 -16.84
N SER A 51 45.84 -10.29 -15.83
CA SER A 51 47.19 -10.62 -15.31
C SER A 51 48.17 -9.59 -14.69
N ASN A 52 48.61 -9.95 -13.47
CA ASN A 52 49.97 -10.01 -12.90
C ASN A 52 50.90 -8.77 -12.79
N GLY A 53 51.51 -8.63 -11.60
CA GLY A 53 52.82 -7.97 -11.42
C GLY A 53 53.06 -7.43 -10.00
N ALA A 54 54.19 -7.78 -9.38
CA ALA A 54 54.48 -7.65 -7.96
C ALA A 54 55.45 -6.49 -7.59
N ALA A 55 55.41 -6.13 -6.30
CA ALA A 55 56.51 -5.78 -5.38
C ALA A 55 57.28 -4.42 -5.42
N SER A 56 57.47 -3.91 -4.19
CA SER A 56 58.59 -3.10 -3.62
C SER A 56 58.73 -1.62 -4.07
N SER A 57 59.22 -0.64 -3.30
CA SER A 57 59.60 -0.46 -1.88
C SER A 57 60.02 1.01 -1.64
N SER A 58 59.78 1.51 -0.42
CA SER A 58 60.59 2.43 0.42
C SER A 58 60.95 3.90 0.06
N SER A 59 60.89 4.70 1.15
CA SER A 59 61.59 5.98 1.48
C SER A 59 61.05 7.26 0.84
N GLY A 60 60.93 8.42 1.49
CA GLY A 60 61.26 8.95 2.83
C GLY A 60 61.20 10.50 2.72
N GLY A 61 60.89 11.24 3.81
CA GLY A 61 61.11 12.70 3.83
C GLY A 61 60.05 13.58 4.50
N SER A 62 60.27 13.87 5.79
CA SER A 62 60.10 15.11 6.56
C SER A 62 59.12 16.24 6.17
N SER A 63 58.25 16.55 7.14
CA SER A 63 57.94 17.85 7.77
C SER A 63 57.63 19.11 6.94
N SER A 64 56.42 19.66 7.11
CA SER A 64 56.22 21.05 7.58
C SER A 64 54.74 21.35 7.88
N ASN A 65 54.54 22.10 8.97
CA ASN A 65 53.27 22.63 9.47
C ASN A 65 52.55 23.51 8.44
N LEU A 66 51.24 23.35 8.30
CA LEU A 66 50.30 24.41 7.99
C LEU A 66 48.97 24.12 8.70
N THR A 67 48.77 24.78 9.84
CA THR A 67 47.47 24.94 10.47
C THR A 67 46.59 25.80 9.57
N SER A 68 45.75 25.17 8.74
CA SER A 68 44.64 25.85 8.09
C SER A 68 43.37 25.60 8.91
N SER A 69 42.94 26.65 9.60
CA SER A 69 41.65 26.78 10.27
C SER A 69 40.50 26.47 9.31
N SER A 70 39.93 25.28 9.41
CA SER A 70 38.65 24.90 8.81
C SER A 70 37.50 25.22 9.78
N SER A 71 37.20 26.51 9.94
CA SER A 71 36.09 27.01 10.78
C SER A 71 34.88 27.52 9.98
N THR A 72 34.64 26.99 8.79
CA THR A 72 33.46 27.35 7.96
C THR A 72 32.36 26.28 7.95
N GLY A 73 32.57 25.11 8.58
CA GLY A 73 31.56 24.06 8.68
C GLY A 73 30.60 24.15 9.88
N GLY A 74 30.94 24.91 10.91
CA GLY A 74 30.20 24.93 12.19
C GLY A 74 28.93 25.79 12.21
N THR A 75 28.90 26.89 11.46
CA THR A 75 27.79 27.86 11.51
C THR A 75 26.53 27.37 10.80
N SER A 76 26.68 26.66 9.68
CA SER A 76 25.55 26.11 8.92
C SER A 76 24.88 24.93 9.63
N ALA A 77 25.67 24.03 10.24
CA ALA A 77 25.15 22.89 11.00
C ALA A 77 24.36 23.35 12.25
N GLU A 78 24.88 24.34 12.97
CA GLU A 78 24.21 24.92 14.13
C GLU A 78 22.92 25.66 13.74
N SER A 79 22.93 26.40 12.61
CA SER A 79 21.72 27.02 12.09
C SER A 79 20.65 26.01 11.68
N ARG A 80 21.04 24.87 11.08
CA ARG A 80 20.12 23.80 10.72
C ARG A 80 19.51 23.14 11.95
N ARG A 81 20.33 22.86 12.97
CA ARG A 81 19.86 22.29 14.25
C ARG A 81 18.84 23.20 14.93
N LYS A 82 19.09 24.51 14.96
CA LYS A 82 18.14 25.51 15.47
C LYS A 82 16.84 25.51 14.69
N ALA A 83 16.90 25.46 13.35
CA ALA A 83 15.70 25.41 12.52
C ALA A 83 14.87 24.12 12.76
N VAL A 84 15.51 22.97 12.95
CA VAL A 84 14.81 21.72 13.29
C VAL A 84 14.12 21.82 14.65
N ASP A 85 14.78 22.35 15.68
CA ASP A 85 14.19 22.59 17.00
C ASP A 85 13.03 23.60 16.95
N GLU A 86 13.14 24.65 16.15
CA GLU A 86 12.06 25.61 15.89
C GLU A 86 10.84 24.95 15.22
N VAL A 87 11.05 24.04 14.26
CA VAL A 87 9.97 23.24 13.65
C VAL A 87 9.29 22.38 14.72
N SER A 88 10.04 21.63 15.53
CA SER A 88 9.50 20.78 16.59
C SER A 88 8.63 21.59 17.57
N LYS A 89 9.10 22.75 18.02
CA LYS A 89 8.34 23.65 18.91
C LYS A 89 7.07 24.17 18.27
N THR A 90 7.13 24.56 17.00
CA THR A 90 5.98 25.11 16.28
C THR A 90 4.92 24.04 16.00
N LEU A 91 5.33 22.83 15.65
CA LEU A 91 4.42 21.68 15.49
C LEU A 91 3.70 21.35 16.80
N CYS A 92 4.41 21.38 17.93
CA CYS A 92 3.80 21.17 19.25
C CYS A 92 2.72 22.23 19.56
N GLN A 93 2.98 23.50 19.24
CA GLN A 93 2.00 24.59 19.41
C GLN A 93 0.78 24.41 18.49
N ILE A 94 0.99 24.01 17.24
CA ILE A 94 -0.10 23.68 16.30
C ILE A 94 -0.91 22.49 16.81
N LYS A 95 -0.25 21.46 17.35
CA LYS A 95 -0.90 20.30 17.95
C LYS A 95 -1.77 20.71 19.14
N ALA A 96 -1.28 21.57 20.03
CA ALA A 96 -2.07 22.06 21.16
C ALA A 96 -3.34 22.80 20.71
N ILE A 97 -3.30 23.56 19.61
CA ILE A 97 -4.51 24.19 19.05
C ILE A 97 -5.51 23.15 18.53
N LEU A 98 -5.03 22.06 17.92
CA LEU A 98 -5.87 21.04 17.28
C LEU A 98 -6.47 20.02 18.26
N PHE A 99 -5.73 19.66 19.30
CA PHE A 99 -6.11 18.61 20.25
C PHE A 99 -6.48 19.13 21.64
N GLY A 100 -6.16 20.39 21.95
CA GLY A 100 -6.20 20.93 23.30
C GLY A 100 -4.92 20.60 24.07
N ASP A 101 -4.75 21.21 25.23
CA ASP A 101 -3.60 21.01 26.12
C ASP A 101 -3.93 20.16 27.36
N GLY A 102 -5.12 19.53 27.37
CA GLY A 102 -5.64 18.70 28.46
C GLY A 102 -6.46 19.47 29.49
N GLU A 103 -6.29 20.79 29.57
CA GLU A 103 -7.06 21.69 30.43
C GLU A 103 -8.05 22.53 29.62
N VAL A 104 -7.69 22.86 28.37
CA VAL A 104 -8.49 23.67 27.45
C VAL A 104 -8.83 22.87 26.21
N ASP A 105 -10.12 22.76 25.92
CA ASP A 105 -10.63 22.14 24.70
C ASP A 105 -10.25 22.95 23.44
N PRO A 106 -10.05 22.29 22.28
CA PRO A 106 -9.81 22.98 21.01
C PRO A 106 -10.89 24.02 20.70
N GLN A 107 -10.48 25.28 20.56
CA GLN A 107 -11.41 26.34 20.17
C GLN A 107 -11.74 26.25 18.68
N PRO A 108 -13.02 26.05 18.27
CA PRO A 108 -13.37 25.82 16.86
C PRO A 108 -12.94 26.95 15.92
N GLU A 109 -12.97 28.20 16.41
CA GLU A 109 -12.53 29.37 15.66
C GLU A 109 -11.01 29.34 15.37
N LEU A 110 -10.19 29.04 16.37
CA LEU A 110 -8.73 28.93 16.20
C LEU A 110 -8.37 27.77 15.27
N VAL A 111 -9.06 26.64 15.38
CA VAL A 111 -8.88 25.49 14.48
C VAL A 111 -9.26 25.87 13.04
N ALA A 112 -10.33 26.63 12.84
CA ALA A 112 -10.74 27.09 11.53
C ALA A 112 -9.72 28.07 10.91
N GLN A 113 -9.23 29.04 11.69
CA GLN A 113 -8.19 29.97 11.25
C GLN A 113 -6.89 29.23 10.91
N LEU A 114 -6.46 28.30 11.77
CA LEU A 114 -5.28 27.46 11.55
C LEU A 114 -5.40 26.66 10.25
N ALA A 115 -6.52 25.95 10.06
CA ALA A 115 -6.76 25.14 8.87
C ALA A 115 -6.71 26.00 7.60
N GLN A 116 -7.35 27.17 7.60
CA GLN A 116 -7.36 28.10 6.47
C GLN A 116 -5.94 28.52 6.07
N GLU A 117 -5.11 28.88 7.04
CA GLU A 117 -3.71 29.28 6.81
C GLU A 117 -2.87 28.10 6.32
N VAL A 118 -3.07 26.90 6.87
CA VAL A 118 -2.40 25.66 6.41
C VAL A 118 -2.68 25.40 4.93
N TYR A 119 -3.91 25.62 4.47
CA TYR A 119 -4.27 25.46 3.06
C TYR A 119 -3.71 26.60 2.18
N ALA A 120 -3.78 27.84 2.65
CA ALA A 120 -3.31 29.01 1.91
C ALA A 120 -1.79 29.02 1.66
N HIS A 121 -1.04 28.30 2.49
CA HIS A 121 0.43 28.24 2.44
C HIS A 121 0.97 26.85 2.08
N ASP A 122 0.11 25.94 1.61
CA ASP A 122 0.45 24.58 1.19
C ASP A 122 1.28 23.79 2.22
N VAL A 123 1.05 24.05 3.50
CA VAL A 123 1.91 23.53 4.59
C VAL A 123 1.87 22.01 4.66
N LEU A 124 0.72 21.38 4.36
CA LEU A 124 0.62 19.91 4.29
C LEU A 124 1.59 19.30 3.28
N GLN A 125 1.79 19.95 2.12
CA GLN A 125 2.75 19.48 1.13
C GLN A 125 4.19 19.65 1.63
N LEU A 126 4.50 20.81 2.20
CA LEU A 126 5.83 21.10 2.75
C LEU A 126 6.22 20.15 3.88
N LEU A 127 5.27 19.81 4.75
CA LEU A 127 5.49 18.87 5.85
C LEU A 127 5.86 17.49 5.34
N VAL A 128 5.10 16.95 4.37
CA VAL A 128 5.40 15.63 3.80
C VAL A 128 6.73 15.65 3.01
N ALA A 129 7.00 16.72 2.26
CA ALA A 129 8.23 16.85 1.47
C ALA A 129 9.51 16.84 2.33
N HIS A 130 9.44 17.42 3.53
CA HIS A 130 10.59 17.63 4.40
C HIS A 130 10.59 16.74 5.65
N ILE A 131 9.63 15.83 5.79
CA ILE A 131 9.45 15.00 6.99
C ILE A 131 10.71 14.20 7.37
N SER A 132 11.55 13.86 6.40
CA SER A 132 12.84 13.17 6.63
C SER A 132 13.86 14.01 7.41
N LYS A 133 13.73 15.34 7.36
CA LYS A 133 14.64 16.29 8.03
C LYS A 133 14.21 16.60 9.47
N PHE A 134 13.03 16.17 9.90
CA PHE A 134 12.48 16.47 11.22
C PHE A 134 12.97 15.47 12.28
N GLU A 135 12.90 15.85 13.54
CA GLU A 135 13.14 14.96 14.67
C GLU A 135 12.07 13.86 14.78
N PHE A 136 12.42 12.78 15.47
CA PHE A 136 11.55 11.60 15.59
C PHE A 136 10.14 11.94 16.10
N GLU A 137 10.02 12.78 17.14
CA GLU A 137 8.72 13.16 17.69
C GLU A 137 7.97 14.12 16.76
N ALA A 138 8.68 15.05 16.10
CA ALA A 138 8.10 15.94 15.10
C ALA A 138 7.49 15.17 13.91
N LYS A 139 8.10 14.06 13.47
CA LYS A 139 7.52 13.19 12.42
C LYS A 139 6.16 12.60 12.83
N LYS A 140 6.01 12.24 14.10
CA LYS A 140 4.72 11.77 14.65
C LYS A 140 3.70 12.89 14.72
N ASP A 141 4.12 14.07 15.19
CA ASP A 141 3.27 15.26 15.25
C ASP A 141 2.74 15.64 13.87
N VAL A 142 3.59 15.59 12.83
CA VAL A 142 3.16 15.80 11.44
C VAL A 142 2.04 14.83 11.06
N SER A 143 2.20 13.53 11.34
CA SER A 143 1.20 12.52 11.02
C SER A 143 -0.13 12.78 11.74
N GLN A 144 -0.07 13.17 13.02
CA GLN A 144 -1.24 13.49 13.84
C GLN A 144 -1.97 14.74 13.34
N ILE A 145 -1.22 15.82 13.09
CA ILE A 145 -1.75 17.09 12.57
C ILE A 145 -2.42 16.87 11.21
N PHE A 146 -1.74 16.15 10.31
CA PHE A 146 -2.27 15.84 8.98
C PHE A 146 -3.61 15.08 9.10
N ASN A 147 -3.64 14.02 9.91
CA ASN A 147 -4.82 13.17 10.07
C ASN A 147 -6.00 13.90 10.71
N VAL A 148 -5.77 14.75 11.70
CA VAL A 148 -6.85 15.57 12.30
C VAL A 148 -7.41 16.57 11.31
N LEU A 149 -6.56 17.26 10.56
CA LEU A 149 -7.04 18.17 9.52
C LEU A 149 -7.81 17.41 8.44
N LEU A 150 -7.37 16.21 8.06
CA LEU A 150 -8.06 15.41 7.05
C LEU A 150 -9.46 14.96 7.48
N ARG A 151 -9.63 14.64 8.78
CA ARG A 151 -10.93 14.28 9.39
C ARG A 151 -11.85 15.48 9.64
N ARG A 152 -11.35 16.71 9.53
CA ARG A 152 -12.12 17.92 9.79
C ARG A 152 -13.28 18.07 8.81
N GLN A 153 -14.47 18.33 9.34
CA GLN A 153 -15.69 18.57 8.58
C GLN A 153 -16.31 19.92 8.90
N ILE A 154 -16.93 20.55 7.89
CA ILE A 154 -17.77 21.74 8.04
C ILE A 154 -19.13 21.40 7.41
N GLY A 155 -20.11 21.09 8.25
CA GLY A 155 -21.35 20.47 7.78
C GLY A 155 -21.06 19.12 7.12
N SER A 156 -21.51 18.93 5.88
CA SER A 156 -21.24 17.74 5.08
C SER A 156 -19.93 17.79 4.28
N ARG A 157 -19.21 18.92 4.29
CA ARG A 157 -17.99 19.11 3.51
C ARG A 157 -16.76 18.70 4.29
N SER A 158 -15.74 18.21 3.57
CA SER A 158 -14.41 17.90 4.10
C SER A 158 -13.38 18.82 3.43
N PRO A 159 -13.10 20.03 3.98
CA PRO A 159 -12.28 21.03 3.31
C PRO A 159 -10.87 20.54 2.95
N THR A 160 -10.24 19.75 3.83
CA THR A 160 -8.90 19.19 3.55
C THR A 160 -8.92 18.20 2.40
N VAL A 161 -9.99 17.40 2.26
CA VAL A 161 -10.16 16.47 1.14
C VAL A 161 -10.32 17.23 -0.16
N GLU A 162 -11.13 18.30 -0.17
CA GLU A 162 -11.30 19.16 -1.34
C GLU A 162 -9.98 19.86 -1.72
N TYR A 163 -9.26 20.40 -0.75
CA TYR A 163 -7.93 20.98 -0.93
C TYR A 163 -6.95 19.96 -1.56
N LEU A 164 -6.82 18.76 -1.00
CA LEU A 164 -5.92 17.73 -1.50
C LEU A 164 -6.34 17.19 -2.87
N SER A 165 -7.64 17.19 -3.18
CA SER A 165 -8.14 16.76 -4.50
C SER A 165 -7.65 17.67 -5.63
N THR A 166 -7.31 18.93 -5.32
CA THR A 166 -6.70 19.88 -6.28
C THR A 166 -5.17 19.78 -6.34
N ARG A 167 -4.55 18.94 -5.50
CA ARG A 167 -3.09 18.81 -5.33
C ARG A 167 -2.67 17.34 -5.23
N PRO A 168 -2.86 16.56 -6.31
CA PRO A 168 -2.60 15.12 -6.29
C PRO A 168 -1.16 14.75 -5.92
N GLU A 169 -0.19 15.65 -6.18
CA GLU A 169 1.22 15.47 -5.83
C GLU A 169 1.45 15.17 -4.34
N VAL A 170 0.60 15.67 -3.44
CA VAL A 170 0.75 15.39 -1.99
C VAL A 170 0.52 13.90 -1.69
N ILE A 171 -0.43 13.26 -2.37
CA ILE A 171 -0.72 11.83 -2.23
C ILE A 171 0.46 11.02 -2.75
N PHE A 172 1.00 11.39 -3.91
CA PHE A 172 2.14 10.69 -4.51
C PHE A 172 3.42 10.86 -3.70
N LEU A 173 3.66 12.04 -3.15
CA LEU A 173 4.78 12.30 -2.26
C LEU A 173 4.69 11.47 -0.97
N THR A 174 3.47 11.33 -0.44
CA THR A 174 3.21 10.49 0.74
C THR A 174 3.46 9.01 0.42
N LEU A 175 3.01 8.52 -0.74
CA LEU A 175 3.30 7.17 -1.20
C LEU A 175 4.81 6.92 -1.38
N ARG A 176 5.51 7.87 -2.01
CA ARG A 176 6.98 7.81 -2.18
C ARG A 176 7.75 7.84 -0.86
N GLY A 177 7.11 8.20 0.24
CA GLY A 177 7.68 8.06 1.59
C GLY A 177 8.15 6.64 1.91
N TYR A 178 7.61 5.61 1.26
CA TYR A 178 8.11 4.23 1.37
C TYR A 178 9.54 4.03 0.84
N GLU A 179 10.05 4.92 -0.01
CA GLU A 179 11.45 4.93 -0.47
C GLU A 179 12.44 5.27 0.67
N ASN A 180 11.96 5.88 1.76
CA ASN A 180 12.78 6.29 2.89
C ASN A 180 12.35 5.57 4.18
N PRO A 181 13.15 4.59 4.66
CA PRO A 181 12.83 3.81 5.86
C PRO A 181 12.57 4.64 7.13
N ASP A 182 13.19 5.82 7.27
CA ASP A 182 13.10 6.66 8.47
C ASP A 182 11.75 7.39 8.61
N VAL A 183 10.95 7.41 7.54
CA VAL A 183 9.66 8.12 7.48
C VAL A 183 8.53 7.26 6.94
N ALA A 184 8.84 6.12 6.30
CA ALA A 184 7.89 5.23 5.64
C ALA A 184 6.62 4.93 6.47
N LEU A 185 6.77 4.63 7.77
CA LEU A 185 5.62 4.34 8.63
C LEU A 185 4.79 5.59 8.98
N ASN A 186 5.42 6.76 9.09
CA ASN A 186 4.72 8.02 9.32
C ASN A 186 3.90 8.41 8.08
N THR A 187 4.54 8.38 6.91
CA THR A 187 3.86 8.65 5.63
C THR A 187 2.82 7.58 5.31
N GLY A 188 3.07 6.33 5.67
CA GLY A 188 2.10 5.23 5.57
C GLY A 188 0.83 5.46 6.40
N MET A 189 0.96 6.00 7.61
CA MET A 189 -0.19 6.40 8.45
C MET A 189 -0.99 7.55 7.83
N ILE A 190 -0.32 8.54 7.24
CA ILE A 190 -0.95 9.66 6.53
C ILE A 190 -1.70 9.14 5.29
N LEU A 191 -1.03 8.30 4.49
CA LEU A 191 -1.62 7.72 3.29
C LEU A 191 -2.88 6.92 3.63
N ARG A 192 -2.82 6.10 4.69
CA ARG A 192 -3.97 5.31 5.15
C ARG A 192 -5.19 6.17 5.47
N GLU A 193 -4.97 7.34 6.09
CA GLU A 193 -6.05 8.27 6.37
C GLU A 193 -6.61 8.89 5.08
N MET A 194 -5.74 9.29 4.13
CA MET A 194 -6.16 9.79 2.81
C MET A 194 -7.06 8.79 2.08
N LEU A 195 -6.68 7.50 2.09
CA LEU A 195 -7.41 6.44 1.42
C LEU A 195 -8.82 6.20 1.99
N ARG A 196 -9.14 6.72 3.18
CA ARG A 196 -10.51 6.68 3.73
C ARG A 196 -11.50 7.53 2.94
N HIS A 197 -11.00 8.51 2.18
CA HIS A 197 -11.82 9.42 1.41
C HIS A 197 -11.80 9.02 -0.07
N GLU A 198 -12.96 8.71 -0.63
CA GLU A 198 -13.10 8.21 -2.00
C GLU A 198 -12.43 9.11 -3.06
N PRO A 199 -12.54 10.45 -3.02
CA PRO A 199 -11.87 11.31 -4.01
C PRO A 199 -10.34 11.12 -4.03
N LEU A 200 -9.70 10.99 -2.87
CA LEU A 200 -8.24 10.86 -2.76
C LEU A 200 -7.79 9.44 -3.13
N ALA A 201 -8.54 8.42 -2.66
CA ALA A 201 -8.30 7.04 -3.05
C ALA A 201 -8.40 6.84 -4.56
N LYS A 202 -9.38 7.50 -5.21
CA LYS A 202 -9.55 7.47 -6.66
C LYS A 202 -8.37 8.11 -7.40
N ILE A 203 -7.83 9.23 -6.91
CA ILE A 203 -6.63 9.85 -7.48
C ILE A 203 -5.47 8.85 -7.50
N LEU A 204 -5.22 8.16 -6.38
CA LEU A 204 -4.14 7.17 -6.33
C LEU A 204 -4.44 5.96 -7.21
N LEU A 205 -5.63 5.35 -7.06
CA LEU A 205 -5.99 4.11 -7.76
C LEU A 205 -5.89 4.24 -9.29
N TYR A 206 -6.29 5.38 -9.84
CA TYR A 206 -6.26 5.63 -11.29
C TYR A 206 -4.91 6.16 -11.79
N SER A 207 -3.92 6.37 -10.91
CA SER A 207 -2.62 6.89 -11.30
C SER A 207 -1.62 5.77 -11.63
N PRO A 208 -0.59 6.06 -12.45
CA PRO A 208 0.52 5.13 -12.66
C PRO A 208 1.25 4.76 -11.36
N GLN A 209 1.27 5.67 -10.39
CA GLN A 209 1.94 5.48 -9.10
C GLN A 209 1.31 4.36 -8.26
N PHE A 210 0.03 4.01 -8.48
CA PHE A 210 -0.54 2.81 -7.84
C PHE A 210 0.29 1.54 -8.07
N TYR A 211 0.93 1.44 -9.25
CA TYR A 211 1.72 0.28 -9.63
C TYR A 211 3.13 0.26 -8.99
N THR A 212 3.49 1.21 -8.12
CA THR A 212 4.72 1.14 -7.30
C THR A 212 4.52 0.37 -5.99
N PHE A 213 3.28 0.14 -5.54
CA PHE A 213 3.00 -0.66 -4.34
C PHE A 213 3.68 -2.04 -4.35
N PRO A 214 3.60 -2.85 -5.43
CA PRO A 214 4.28 -4.14 -5.48
C PRO A 214 5.79 -4.05 -5.22
N GLU A 215 6.45 -3.02 -5.74
CA GLU A 215 7.88 -2.80 -5.49
C GLU A 215 8.14 -2.51 -4.01
N TYR A 216 7.38 -1.61 -3.39
CA TYR A 216 7.52 -1.33 -1.96
C TYR A 216 7.21 -2.55 -1.08
N ILE A 217 6.23 -3.38 -1.47
CA ILE A 217 5.88 -4.61 -0.76
C ILE A 217 7.04 -5.63 -0.81
N GLU A 218 7.72 -5.75 -1.94
CA GLU A 218 8.76 -6.78 -2.13
C GLU A 218 10.16 -6.36 -1.68
N THR A 219 10.48 -5.05 -1.71
CA THR A 219 11.86 -4.57 -1.54
C THR A 219 12.15 -3.93 -0.19
N THR A 220 11.12 -3.57 0.59
CA THR A 220 11.30 -2.89 1.88
C THR A 220 11.38 -3.84 3.07
N THR A 221 11.75 -3.31 4.25
CA THR A 221 11.81 -4.11 5.47
C THR A 221 10.44 -4.64 5.86
N PHE A 222 10.38 -5.74 6.62
CA PHE A 222 9.13 -6.43 6.95
C PHE A 222 8.02 -5.51 7.49
N GLY A 223 8.34 -4.59 8.42
CA GLY A 223 7.36 -3.66 8.97
C GLY A 223 6.80 -2.70 7.92
N ILE A 224 7.68 -2.18 7.04
CA ILE A 224 7.30 -1.28 5.95
C ILE A 224 6.49 -2.01 4.88
N SER A 225 6.92 -3.21 4.49
CA SER A 225 6.23 -4.07 3.54
C SER A 225 4.80 -4.40 4.00
N CYS A 226 4.62 -4.74 5.29
CA CYS A 226 3.29 -4.97 5.86
C CYS A 226 2.39 -3.74 5.82
N ASP A 227 2.95 -2.56 6.09
CA ASP A 227 2.22 -1.29 6.03
C ASP A 227 1.85 -0.90 4.58
N ALA A 228 2.79 -1.03 3.65
CA ALA A 228 2.57 -0.83 2.22
C ALA A 228 1.48 -1.77 1.68
N PHE A 229 1.54 -3.06 2.04
CA PHE A 229 0.51 -4.03 1.67
C PHE A 229 -0.86 -3.65 2.26
N SER A 230 -0.90 -3.15 3.50
CA SER A 230 -2.15 -2.71 4.13
C SER A 230 -2.78 -1.53 3.38
N ASN A 231 -1.98 -0.55 2.94
CA ASN A 231 -2.47 0.58 2.15
C ASN A 231 -2.84 0.20 0.70
N PHE A 232 -2.10 -0.74 0.10
CA PHE A 232 -2.48 -1.34 -1.19
C PHE A 232 -3.85 -2.04 -1.10
N LYS A 233 -4.04 -2.87 -0.07
CA LYS A 233 -5.32 -3.53 0.23
C LYS A 233 -6.44 -2.52 0.46
N GLU A 234 -6.20 -1.50 1.26
CA GLU A 234 -7.18 -0.44 1.57
C GLU A 234 -7.68 0.24 0.29
N THR A 235 -6.76 0.58 -0.61
CA THR A 235 -7.05 1.19 -1.92
C THR A 235 -7.97 0.28 -2.77
N LEU A 236 -7.82 -1.04 -2.65
CA LEU A 236 -8.55 -2.05 -3.43
C LEU A 236 -9.84 -2.57 -2.78
N THR A 237 -10.17 -2.20 -1.54
CA THR A 237 -11.28 -2.85 -0.83
C THR A 237 -12.24 -1.89 -0.15
N ARG A 238 -11.84 -0.64 0.09
CA ARG A 238 -12.69 0.33 0.78
C ARG A 238 -13.85 0.84 -0.07
N HIS A 239 -13.55 1.43 -1.23
CA HIS A 239 -14.54 2.13 -2.06
C HIS A 239 -15.04 1.22 -3.18
N LYS A 240 -15.84 0.21 -2.79
CA LYS A 240 -16.20 -0.94 -3.64
C LYS A 240 -16.68 -0.57 -5.06
N PRO A 241 -17.61 0.37 -5.29
CA PRO A 241 -18.07 0.70 -6.64
C PRO A 241 -16.96 1.28 -7.53
N THR A 242 -16.14 2.18 -6.96
CA THR A 242 -15.00 2.80 -7.65
C THR A 242 -13.93 1.76 -8.00
N VAL A 243 -13.63 0.84 -7.08
CA VAL A 243 -12.67 -0.23 -7.32
C VAL A 243 -13.18 -1.22 -8.36
N ALA A 244 -14.45 -1.64 -8.28
CA ALA A 244 -15.05 -2.55 -9.26
C ALA A 244 -14.95 -1.99 -10.68
N THR A 245 -15.28 -0.71 -10.84
CA THR A 245 -15.15 0.00 -12.14
C THR A 245 -13.71 0.02 -12.62
N TYR A 246 -12.75 0.30 -11.73
CA TYR A 246 -11.34 0.33 -12.06
C TYR A 246 -10.82 -1.03 -12.50
N LEU A 247 -11.11 -2.09 -11.72
CA LEU A 247 -10.64 -3.45 -11.96
C LEU A 247 -11.22 -4.03 -13.26
N ASP A 248 -12.47 -3.72 -13.58
CA ASP A 248 -13.11 -4.15 -14.82
C ASP A 248 -12.44 -3.48 -16.04
N THR A 249 -12.22 -2.17 -15.95
CA THR A 249 -11.61 -1.36 -17.03
C THR A 249 -10.13 -1.69 -17.25
N ASN A 250 -9.38 -1.92 -16.17
CA ASN A 250 -7.92 -2.11 -16.19
C ASN A 250 -7.50 -3.56 -15.95
N TYR A 251 -8.41 -4.50 -16.20
CA TYR A 251 -8.29 -5.91 -15.82
C TYR A 251 -6.93 -6.52 -16.18
N ASP A 252 -6.53 -6.45 -17.45
CA ASP A 252 -5.34 -7.15 -17.94
C ASP A 252 -4.07 -6.59 -17.30
N ARG A 253 -3.95 -5.26 -17.23
CA ARG A 253 -2.81 -4.60 -16.59
C ARG A 253 -2.76 -4.91 -15.09
N PHE A 254 -3.89 -4.80 -14.40
CA PHE A 254 -3.97 -5.06 -12.97
C PHE A 254 -3.59 -6.50 -12.63
N PHE A 255 -4.21 -7.49 -13.27
CA PHE A 255 -3.95 -8.90 -12.94
C PHE A 255 -2.59 -9.40 -13.45
N ALA A 256 -2.03 -8.82 -14.51
CA ALA A 256 -0.64 -9.08 -14.89
C ALA A 256 0.32 -8.66 -13.76
N THR A 257 0.16 -7.47 -13.20
CA THR A 257 0.94 -7.02 -12.04
C THR A 257 0.62 -7.83 -10.79
N TYR A 258 -0.65 -8.08 -10.49
CA TYR A 258 -1.05 -8.80 -9.27
C TYR A 258 -0.54 -10.24 -9.23
N THR A 259 -0.40 -10.88 -10.40
CA THR A 259 0.15 -12.24 -10.52
C THR A 259 1.60 -12.33 -10.02
N THR A 260 2.38 -11.25 -10.12
CA THR A 260 3.75 -11.26 -9.59
C THR A 260 3.77 -11.41 -8.07
N LEU A 261 2.81 -10.78 -7.38
CA LEU A 261 2.63 -10.91 -5.92
C LEU A 261 2.16 -12.31 -5.52
N LEU A 262 1.28 -12.93 -6.30
CA LEU A 262 0.84 -14.33 -6.10
C LEU A 262 1.99 -15.33 -6.29
N GLN A 263 2.98 -14.99 -7.10
CA GLN A 263 4.15 -15.82 -7.38
C GLN A 263 5.35 -15.47 -6.51
N SER A 264 5.22 -14.47 -5.62
CA SER A 264 6.30 -13.99 -4.77
C SER A 264 7.02 -15.13 -4.01
N PRO A 265 8.37 -15.08 -3.92
CA PRO A 265 9.10 -15.97 -3.05
C PRO A 265 8.90 -15.64 -1.56
N ASN A 266 8.45 -14.41 -1.24
CA ASN A 266 8.14 -14.00 0.12
C ASN A 266 6.83 -14.64 0.59
N TYR A 267 6.93 -15.48 1.63
CA TYR A 267 5.78 -16.20 2.19
C TYR A 267 4.63 -15.26 2.60
N VAL A 268 4.94 -14.14 3.26
CA VAL A 268 3.92 -13.21 3.77
C VAL A 268 3.24 -12.50 2.61
N THR A 269 4.01 -11.99 1.64
CA THR A 269 3.45 -11.34 0.45
C THR A 269 2.56 -12.31 -0.33
N LYS A 270 3.06 -13.51 -0.64
CA LYS A 270 2.29 -14.54 -1.35
C LYS A 270 1.00 -14.88 -0.62
N ARG A 271 1.06 -15.12 0.69
CA ARG A 271 -0.12 -15.46 1.49
C ARG A 271 -1.16 -14.34 1.52
N GLN A 272 -0.74 -13.12 1.82
CA GLN A 272 -1.65 -11.99 1.94
C GLN A 272 -2.26 -11.60 0.59
N SER A 273 -1.49 -11.73 -0.50
CA SER A 273 -2.00 -11.51 -1.87
C SER A 273 -3.04 -12.54 -2.24
N LEU A 274 -2.84 -13.82 -1.89
CA LEU A 274 -3.81 -14.87 -2.17
C LEU A 274 -5.11 -14.68 -1.38
N LYS A 275 -4.99 -14.29 -0.10
CA LYS A 275 -6.14 -13.92 0.73
C LYS A 275 -6.92 -12.74 0.14
N LEU A 276 -6.21 -11.67 -0.23
CA LEU A 276 -6.81 -10.48 -0.82
C LEU A 276 -7.47 -10.78 -2.18
N LEU A 277 -6.88 -11.65 -3.00
CA LEU A 277 -7.52 -12.13 -4.23
C LEU A 277 -8.87 -12.78 -3.93
N GLY A 278 -8.95 -13.65 -2.93
CA GLY A 278 -10.20 -14.25 -2.48
C GLY A 278 -11.24 -13.19 -2.07
N GLU A 279 -10.84 -12.19 -1.29
CA GLU A 279 -11.71 -11.07 -0.89
C GLU A 279 -12.22 -10.27 -2.10
N ILE A 280 -11.36 -9.98 -3.08
CA ILE A 280 -11.73 -9.24 -4.31
C ILE A 280 -12.74 -10.04 -5.14
N LEU A 281 -12.48 -11.33 -5.36
CA LEU A 281 -13.32 -12.17 -6.22
C LEU A 281 -14.68 -12.49 -5.61
N LEU A 282 -14.77 -12.58 -4.28
CA LEU A 282 -16.02 -12.88 -3.56
C LEU A 282 -16.87 -11.63 -3.30
N ASP A 283 -16.36 -10.42 -3.54
CA ASP A 283 -17.16 -9.22 -3.40
C ASP A 283 -18.20 -9.12 -4.53
N ARG A 284 -19.47 -8.97 -4.17
CA ARG A 284 -20.61 -8.87 -5.10
C ARG A 284 -20.47 -7.76 -6.14
N THR A 285 -19.76 -6.68 -5.82
CA THR A 285 -19.55 -5.55 -6.75
C THR A 285 -18.57 -5.92 -7.88
N ASN A 286 -17.71 -6.91 -7.65
CA ASN A 286 -16.70 -7.39 -8.59
C ASN A 286 -17.19 -8.57 -9.43
N PHE A 287 -18.51 -8.75 -9.62
CA PHE A 287 -19.05 -9.93 -10.31
C PHE A 287 -18.51 -10.09 -11.75
N SER A 288 -18.36 -9.00 -12.50
CA SER A 288 -17.79 -9.04 -13.87
C SER A 288 -16.32 -9.48 -13.85
N VAL A 289 -15.53 -8.87 -12.96
CA VAL A 289 -14.11 -9.17 -12.72
C VAL A 289 -13.93 -10.63 -12.30
N MET A 290 -14.74 -11.10 -11.36
CA MET A 290 -14.75 -12.49 -10.90
C MET A 290 -15.05 -13.44 -12.05
N THR A 291 -16.12 -13.18 -12.81
CA THR A 291 -16.52 -14.02 -13.95
C THR A 291 -15.42 -14.12 -15.00
N ARG A 292 -14.72 -13.02 -15.30
CA ARG A 292 -13.57 -13.00 -16.20
C ARG A 292 -12.39 -13.79 -15.63
N TYR A 293 -12.10 -13.63 -14.33
CA TYR A 293 -11.00 -14.33 -13.66
C TYR A 293 -11.15 -15.84 -13.65
N ILE A 294 -12.34 -16.33 -13.31
CA ILE A 294 -12.61 -17.77 -13.22
C ILE A 294 -12.81 -18.45 -14.58
N SER A 295 -12.77 -17.68 -15.66
CA SER A 295 -12.85 -18.19 -17.03
C SER A 295 -11.48 -18.47 -17.66
N SER A 296 -10.38 -18.09 -16.99
CA SER A 296 -9.01 -18.29 -17.48
C SER A 296 -8.44 -19.64 -17.05
N GLU A 297 -7.95 -20.42 -18.02
CA GLU A 297 -7.25 -21.68 -17.73
C GLU A 297 -5.98 -21.49 -16.89
N ASP A 298 -5.24 -20.41 -17.14
CA ASP A 298 -3.96 -20.16 -16.48
C ASP A 298 -4.16 -19.81 -15.01
N ASN A 299 -5.21 -19.03 -14.71
CA ASN A 299 -5.60 -18.76 -13.33
C ASN A 299 -6.00 -20.04 -12.60
N LEU A 300 -6.78 -20.93 -13.23
CA LEU A 300 -7.14 -22.23 -12.64
C LEU A 300 -5.90 -23.09 -12.38
N LYS A 301 -5.01 -23.23 -13.37
CA LYS A 301 -3.76 -24.00 -13.24
C LYS A 301 -2.91 -23.45 -12.09
N MET A 302 -2.80 -22.11 -11.97
CA MET A 302 -2.07 -21.47 -10.88
C MET A 302 -2.68 -21.82 -9.52
N MET A 303 -4.00 -21.72 -9.35
CA MET A 303 -4.66 -22.09 -8.09
C MET A 303 -4.49 -23.58 -7.77
N MET A 304 -4.60 -24.46 -8.75
CA MET A 304 -4.36 -25.90 -8.58
C MET A 304 -2.92 -26.22 -8.17
N ASN A 305 -1.93 -25.46 -8.66
CA ASN A 305 -0.54 -25.61 -8.23
C ASN A 305 -0.35 -25.08 -6.80
N LEU A 306 -0.98 -23.96 -6.43
CA LEU A 306 -0.92 -23.40 -5.08
C LEU A 306 -1.60 -24.29 -4.02
N LEU A 307 -2.60 -25.08 -4.39
CA LEU A 307 -3.15 -26.14 -3.52
C LEU A 307 -2.10 -27.16 -3.10
N ARG A 308 -0.99 -27.29 -3.84
CA ARG A 308 0.12 -28.20 -3.56
C ARG A 308 1.35 -27.47 -3.00
N ASP A 309 1.23 -26.20 -2.62
CA ASP A 309 2.33 -25.44 -2.03
C ASP A 309 2.84 -26.11 -0.74
N LYS A 310 4.12 -25.95 -0.40
CA LYS A 310 4.70 -26.50 0.84
C LYS A 310 4.03 -25.99 2.12
N SER A 311 3.42 -24.80 2.06
CA SER A 311 2.78 -24.16 3.21
C SER A 311 1.28 -24.47 3.27
N LYS A 312 0.87 -25.17 4.34
CA LYS A 312 -0.54 -25.41 4.71
C LYS A 312 -1.40 -24.14 4.66
N ASN A 313 -0.85 -22.98 5.05
CA ASN A 313 -1.60 -21.73 5.01
C ASN A 313 -1.80 -21.21 3.58
N ILE A 314 -0.82 -21.39 2.68
CA ILE A 314 -0.98 -21.02 1.27
C ILE A 314 -2.00 -21.93 0.59
N GLN A 315 -1.91 -23.24 0.85
CA GLN A 315 -2.87 -24.22 0.36
C GLN A 315 -4.31 -23.83 0.74
N PHE A 316 -4.51 -23.42 2.00
CA PHE A 316 -5.82 -23.00 2.51
C PHE A 316 -6.37 -21.75 1.80
N GLU A 317 -5.57 -20.70 1.64
CA GLU A 317 -6.02 -19.51 0.90
C GLU A 317 -6.25 -19.82 -0.60
N ALA A 318 -5.45 -20.71 -1.19
CA ALA A 318 -5.62 -21.18 -2.58
C ALA A 318 -6.96 -21.91 -2.76
N PHE A 319 -7.37 -22.69 -1.76
CA PHE A 319 -8.66 -23.38 -1.76
C PHE A 319 -9.82 -22.40 -1.84
N HIS A 320 -9.77 -21.28 -1.12
CA HIS A 320 -10.83 -20.27 -1.16
C HIS A 320 -10.99 -19.60 -2.53
N VAL A 321 -9.93 -19.52 -3.33
CA VAL A 321 -10.02 -19.06 -4.72
C VAL A 321 -10.44 -20.20 -5.65
N PHE A 322 -9.86 -21.39 -5.49
CA PHE A 322 -10.19 -22.58 -6.28
C PHE A 322 -11.68 -22.95 -6.19
N LYS A 323 -12.29 -22.87 -5.00
CA LYS A 323 -13.71 -23.17 -4.83
C LYS A 323 -14.60 -22.30 -5.73
N VAL A 324 -14.20 -21.06 -6.04
CA VAL A 324 -14.98 -20.16 -6.90
C VAL A 324 -15.04 -20.67 -8.34
N PHE A 325 -13.94 -21.25 -8.85
CA PHE A 325 -13.92 -21.91 -10.17
C PHE A 325 -14.87 -23.11 -10.19
N VAL A 326 -14.86 -23.92 -9.13
CA VAL A 326 -15.69 -25.13 -9.05
C VAL A 326 -17.16 -24.79 -8.79
N ALA A 327 -17.46 -23.76 -8.00
CA ALA A 327 -18.82 -23.34 -7.70
C ALA A 327 -19.51 -22.59 -8.86
N ASN A 328 -18.76 -22.15 -9.89
CA ASN A 328 -19.34 -21.47 -11.04
C ASN A 328 -20.38 -22.37 -11.75
N PRO A 329 -21.67 -22.00 -11.81
CA PRO A 329 -22.69 -22.81 -12.48
C PRO A 329 -22.55 -22.81 -14.02
N LYS A 330 -21.89 -21.79 -14.58
CA LYS A 330 -21.66 -21.62 -16.02
C LYS A 330 -20.17 -21.73 -16.35
N LYS A 331 -19.57 -22.88 -16.04
CA LYS A 331 -18.14 -23.12 -16.29
C LYS A 331 -17.87 -23.08 -17.80
N PRO A 332 -16.84 -22.35 -18.26
CA PRO A 332 -16.39 -22.47 -19.64
C PRO A 332 -15.95 -23.92 -19.95
N PRO A 333 -16.14 -24.43 -21.18
CA PRO A 333 -15.78 -25.80 -21.54
C PRO A 333 -14.31 -26.16 -21.26
N GLN A 334 -13.41 -25.18 -21.40
CA GLN A 334 -11.99 -25.30 -21.08
C GLN A 334 -11.73 -25.59 -19.60
N ILE A 335 -12.40 -24.84 -18.72
CA ILE A 335 -12.35 -25.01 -17.26
C ILE A 335 -12.93 -26.37 -16.86
N GLU A 336 -14.10 -26.72 -17.40
CA GLU A 336 -14.71 -28.03 -17.14
C GLU A 336 -13.81 -29.18 -17.63
N GLY A 337 -13.18 -29.02 -18.81
CA GLY A 337 -12.25 -29.99 -19.36
C GLY A 337 -10.99 -30.20 -18.50
N ILE A 338 -10.48 -29.15 -17.83
CA ILE A 338 -9.37 -29.28 -16.87
C ILE A 338 -9.83 -30.04 -15.62
N LEU A 339 -10.99 -29.69 -15.06
CA LEU A 339 -11.53 -30.36 -13.86
C LEU A 339 -11.83 -31.83 -14.14
N ARG A 340 -12.46 -32.15 -15.26
CA ARG A 340 -12.81 -33.52 -15.66
C ARG A 340 -11.57 -34.39 -15.85
N ARG A 341 -10.54 -33.89 -16.54
CA ARG A 341 -9.25 -34.61 -16.74
C ARG A 341 -8.52 -34.89 -15.43
N ASN A 342 -8.68 -34.04 -14.42
CA ASN A 342 -8.02 -34.18 -13.12
C ASN A 342 -8.94 -34.72 -12.02
N ARG A 343 -10.18 -35.14 -12.35
CA ARG A 343 -11.24 -35.49 -11.39
C ARG A 343 -10.77 -36.46 -10.31
N GLU A 344 -10.25 -37.62 -10.71
CA GLU A 344 -9.87 -38.68 -9.77
C GLU A 344 -8.76 -38.23 -8.81
N ARG A 345 -7.80 -37.47 -9.34
CA ARG A 345 -6.70 -36.90 -8.54
C ARG A 345 -7.22 -35.83 -7.59
N LEU A 346 -8.11 -34.95 -8.05
CA LEU A 346 -8.71 -33.89 -7.25
C LEU A 346 -9.57 -34.44 -6.12
N VAL A 347 -10.42 -35.45 -6.39
CA VAL A 347 -11.26 -36.09 -5.37
C VAL A 347 -10.40 -36.74 -4.30
N ARG A 348 -9.39 -37.52 -4.70
CA ARG A 348 -8.46 -38.12 -3.74
C ARG A 348 -7.73 -37.07 -2.92
N PHE A 349 -7.18 -36.05 -3.58
CA PHE A 349 -6.45 -34.97 -2.93
C PHE A 349 -7.32 -34.21 -1.92
N LEU A 350 -8.52 -33.78 -2.33
CA LEU A 350 -9.43 -33.01 -1.49
C LEU A 350 -10.04 -33.85 -0.35
N GLY A 351 -10.19 -35.16 -0.51
CA GLY A 351 -10.63 -36.05 0.56
C GLY A 351 -9.68 -36.08 1.78
N GLU A 352 -8.38 -35.89 1.54
CA GLU A 352 -7.34 -35.84 2.58
C GLU A 352 -6.92 -34.40 2.95
N PHE A 353 -7.47 -33.40 2.27
CA PHE A 353 -7.03 -32.01 2.38
C PHE A 353 -7.50 -31.37 3.69
N HIS A 354 -6.53 -31.03 4.56
CA HIS A 354 -6.74 -30.32 5.82
C HIS A 354 -7.83 -30.92 6.72
N ASN A 355 -7.86 -32.26 6.88
CA ASN A 355 -8.78 -32.95 7.79
C ASN A 355 -8.48 -32.67 9.27
N ASP A 356 -7.35 -32.06 9.57
CA ASP A 356 -6.91 -31.63 10.90
C ASP A 356 -7.52 -30.31 11.37
N LYS A 357 -8.36 -29.65 10.56
CA LYS A 357 -9.02 -28.40 10.92
C LYS A 357 -10.42 -28.61 11.48
N ASP A 358 -10.64 -28.16 12.72
CA ASP A 358 -11.95 -28.04 13.37
C ASP A 358 -12.67 -26.75 12.91
N ASP A 359 -12.92 -26.64 11.61
CA ASP A 359 -13.66 -25.53 10.98
C ASP A 359 -14.82 -26.12 10.17
N GLU A 360 -16.03 -26.10 10.77
CA GLU A 360 -17.24 -26.68 10.17
C GLU A 360 -17.55 -26.05 8.80
N GLN A 361 -17.37 -24.73 8.67
CA GLN A 361 -17.62 -24.05 7.40
C GLN A 361 -16.65 -24.56 6.32
N PHE A 362 -15.37 -24.73 6.65
CA PHE A 362 -14.41 -25.27 5.70
C PHE A 362 -14.74 -26.73 5.31
N VAL A 363 -15.16 -27.56 6.26
CA VAL A 363 -15.57 -28.95 5.98
C VAL A 363 -16.74 -28.98 5.01
N ASP A 364 -17.77 -28.16 5.23
CA ASP A 364 -18.93 -28.06 4.35
C ASP A 364 -18.55 -27.57 2.95
N GLU A 365 -17.74 -26.51 2.86
CA GLU A 365 -17.25 -25.98 1.58
C GLU A 365 -16.44 -27.03 0.81
N LYS A 366 -15.61 -27.82 1.51
CA LYS A 366 -14.82 -28.89 0.91
C LYS A 366 -15.70 -30.02 0.39
N GLN A 367 -16.69 -30.45 1.16
CA GLN A 367 -17.65 -31.47 0.73
C GLN A 367 -18.46 -31.00 -0.48
N TYR A 368 -18.90 -29.74 -0.48
CA TYR A 368 -19.60 -29.16 -1.61
C TYR A 368 -18.74 -29.15 -2.89
N VAL A 369 -17.47 -28.76 -2.79
CA VAL A 369 -16.52 -28.79 -3.91
C VAL A 369 -16.29 -30.23 -4.42
N LEU A 370 -16.13 -31.20 -3.50
CA LEU A 370 -15.98 -32.62 -3.83
C LEU A 370 -17.18 -33.14 -4.64
N GLN A 371 -18.40 -32.89 -4.17
CA GLN A 371 -19.63 -33.31 -4.84
C GLN A 371 -19.73 -32.78 -6.27
N ILE A 372 -19.39 -31.50 -6.49
CA ILE A 372 -19.40 -30.91 -7.83
C ILE A 372 -18.36 -31.59 -8.73
N ILE A 373 -17.13 -31.78 -8.25
CA ILE A 373 -16.07 -32.39 -9.05
C ILE A 373 -16.44 -33.84 -9.41
N GLU A 374 -16.99 -34.62 -8.50
CA GLU A 374 -17.48 -35.97 -8.80
C GLU A 374 -18.57 -35.97 -9.88
N ALA A 375 -19.50 -35.01 -9.83
CA ALA A 375 -20.58 -34.85 -10.79
C ALA A 375 -20.09 -34.45 -12.19
N THR A 376 -18.97 -33.74 -12.34
CA THR A 376 -18.42 -33.35 -13.67
C THR A 376 -18.05 -34.52 -14.57
N GLY A 377 -17.99 -35.75 -14.05
CA GLY A 377 -17.80 -36.96 -14.85
C GLY A 377 -19.07 -37.75 -15.17
N LYS A 378 -20.26 -37.28 -14.76
CA LYS A 378 -21.55 -37.99 -14.96
C LYS A 378 -22.41 -37.42 -16.09
N THR A 379 -21.99 -36.35 -16.78
CA THR A 379 -22.76 -35.76 -17.90
C THR A 379 -22.41 -36.37 -19.27
N ALA A 380 -23.34 -37.23 -19.71
CA ALA A 380 -23.66 -37.72 -21.07
C ALA A 380 -22.58 -38.43 -21.89
N GLY A 381 -22.53 -39.77 -21.78
CA GLY A 381 -22.28 -40.61 -22.95
C GLY A 381 -23.47 -40.52 -23.91
N PRO A 382 -23.28 -40.68 -25.23
CA PRO A 382 -24.39 -40.61 -26.19
C PRO A 382 -25.43 -41.67 -25.81
N ALA A 383 -26.68 -41.23 -25.65
CA ALA A 383 -27.81 -42.12 -25.46
C ALA A 383 -27.84 -43.09 -26.64
N ALA A 384 -27.47 -44.34 -26.41
CA ALA A 384 -27.71 -45.41 -27.35
C ALA A 384 -29.22 -45.53 -27.53
N GLU A 385 -29.70 -45.12 -28.70
CA GLU A 385 -31.03 -45.46 -29.20
C GLU A 385 -31.19 -46.99 -29.11
N LYS A 386 -31.86 -47.46 -28.05
CA LYS A 386 -32.50 -48.76 -28.08
C LYS A 386 -33.74 -48.59 -28.96
N GLY A 387 -33.55 -48.79 -30.25
CA GLY A 387 -34.62 -49.14 -31.17
C GLY A 387 -35.28 -50.42 -30.69
N SER A 388 -36.45 -50.29 -30.07
CA SER A 388 -37.37 -51.39 -29.82
C SER A 388 -38.61 -51.14 -30.65
N SER A 389 -38.65 -51.80 -31.79
CA SER A 389 -39.87 -52.08 -32.57
C SER A 389 -40.95 -52.72 -31.71
N GLY A 390 -42.19 -52.23 -31.81
CA GLY A 390 -43.36 -52.89 -31.21
C GLY A 390 -44.61 -52.03 -31.26
N ALA A 391 -45.40 -52.18 -32.33
CA ALA A 391 -46.67 -51.53 -32.56
C ALA A 391 -47.78 -52.02 -31.61
N SER A 392 -48.68 -51.13 -31.18
CA SER A 392 -50.13 -51.24 -31.42
C SER A 392 -50.93 -50.09 -30.80
N ALA A 393 -52.06 -49.82 -31.44
CA ALA A 393 -52.93 -48.66 -31.39
C ALA A 393 -53.86 -48.55 -30.17
N ILE A 394 -54.76 -47.55 -30.26
CA ILE A 394 -55.95 -47.21 -29.44
C ILE A 394 -55.65 -46.06 -28.48
N GLY A 395 -56.36 -44.91 -28.45
CA GLY A 395 -57.60 -44.47 -29.06
C GLY A 395 -58.08 -43.23 -28.27
N ALA A 396 -58.77 -42.34 -28.95
CA ALA A 396 -59.27 -41.03 -28.50
C ALA A 396 -59.90 -40.96 -27.09
N LYS A 397 -59.59 -39.89 -26.35
CA LYS A 397 -60.48 -38.73 -26.14
C LYS A 397 -59.75 -37.58 -25.45
#